data_AF-A0A1G8ENW0-F1
#
_entry.id   AF-A0A1G8ENW0-F1
#
_cell.length_a   1.000
_cell.length_b   1.000
_cell.length_c   1.000
_cell.angle_alpha   90.00
_cell.angle_beta   90.00
_cell.angle_gamma   90.00
#
_symmetry.space_group_name_H-M   'P 1'
#
loop_
_entity.id
_entity.type
_entity.pdbx_description
1 polymer ?
#
loop_
_entity_poly.entity_id
_entity_poly.type
_entity_poly.pdbx_seq_one_letter_code
_entity_poly.pdbx_strand_id
1 'polypeptide(L)'
;MPLDSPLQLIEALRRGEPVVLSDGEDDASDGVLLQAAEFADAAAVNFFAREARGLICLALTSERCQALGLEPMVAAPRAGEGPGFTVSIEATSGISTGISAADRARTVQVAVDPASGPADLVSPGHIFPLRALPGGVMSRAGHAEAACDLTRLAGLRPAALLAGILDEDGDNARGETLRAFARRHGLRMGGIAELIHHRILHEGTIARSAEYRLGTRHGEFRVCAYHDAFKDVVHLALVRGEIDSAQPVLVRVQAVETLRDLLAGEPPMGPQQWNLERSLARIAAEGSGVLVLLAQVESAGAILEQLAQGPRLRPPQFPQRTLGVGAQILRDLGVRKMRLMSFPVTYKAVSGFELEVVEFVPFSVGQEE
;
A
#
# COMPACT_ATOMS: atom_id res chain seq x y z
N MET A 1 -0.05 -9.89 -21.46
CA MET A 1 -1.36 -10.08 -20.80
C MET A 1 -1.58 -8.91 -19.84
N PRO A 2 -2.71 -8.18 -19.90
CA PRO A 2 -3.00 -7.13 -18.92
C PRO A 2 -3.20 -7.74 -17.52
N LEU A 3 -2.94 -6.96 -16.48
CA LEU A 3 -3.25 -7.37 -15.11
C LEU A 3 -4.77 -7.46 -14.91
N ASP A 4 -5.21 -8.49 -14.21
CA ASP A 4 -6.57 -8.64 -13.70
C ASP A 4 -6.81 -7.68 -12.53
N SER A 5 -8.07 -7.30 -12.34
CA SER A 5 -8.48 -6.48 -11.20
C SER A 5 -8.36 -7.22 -9.87
N PRO A 6 -8.20 -6.49 -8.74
CA PRO A 6 -8.23 -7.09 -7.41
C PRO A 6 -9.50 -7.91 -7.14
N LEU A 7 -10.66 -7.49 -7.66
CA LEU A 7 -11.92 -8.25 -7.54
C LEU A 7 -11.84 -9.64 -8.20
N GLN A 8 -11.18 -9.75 -9.35
CA GLN A 8 -10.99 -11.03 -10.02
C GLN A 8 -10.04 -11.94 -9.25
N LEU A 9 -8.97 -11.38 -8.64
CA LEU A 9 -8.08 -12.14 -7.76
C LEU A 9 -8.83 -12.65 -6.52
N ILE A 10 -9.62 -11.77 -5.89
CA ILE A 10 -10.44 -12.09 -4.71
C ILE A 10 -11.41 -13.23 -5.03
N GLU A 11 -12.07 -13.20 -6.19
CA GLU A 11 -13.00 -14.25 -6.62
C GLU A 11 -12.30 -15.57 -6.98
N ALA A 12 -11.10 -15.52 -7.57
CA ALA A 12 -10.30 -16.72 -7.80
C ALA A 12 -9.90 -17.40 -6.48
N LEU A 13 -9.40 -16.62 -5.51
CA LEU A 13 -9.03 -17.13 -4.19
C LEU A 13 -10.23 -17.69 -3.43
N ARG A 14 -11.40 -17.03 -3.51
CA ARG A 14 -12.65 -17.53 -2.94
C ARG A 14 -13.04 -18.91 -3.47
N ARG A 15 -12.72 -19.20 -4.73
CA ARG A 15 -12.94 -20.50 -5.38
C ARG A 15 -11.81 -21.51 -5.12
N GLY A 16 -10.81 -21.14 -4.31
CA GLY A 16 -9.63 -21.95 -3.99
C GLY A 16 -8.58 -22.02 -5.08
N GLU A 17 -8.71 -21.20 -6.12
CA GLU A 17 -7.76 -21.14 -7.22
C GLU A 17 -6.51 -20.34 -6.80
N PRO A 18 -5.30 -20.80 -7.16
CA PRO A 18 -4.11 -19.98 -6.98
C PRO A 18 -4.11 -18.79 -7.94
N VAL A 19 -3.39 -17.74 -7.56
CA VAL A 19 -3.21 -16.52 -8.35
C VAL A 19 -1.74 -16.10 -8.37
N VAL A 20 -1.37 -15.30 -9.36
CA VAL A 20 -0.06 -14.65 -9.44
C VAL A 20 -0.19 -13.21 -8.96
N LEU A 21 0.69 -12.79 -8.07
CA LEU A 21 0.76 -11.42 -7.58
C LEU A 21 2.14 -10.85 -7.90
N SER A 22 2.18 -9.67 -8.53
CA SER A 22 3.42 -8.95 -8.84
C SER A 22 3.59 -7.72 -7.97
N ASP A 23 4.85 -7.37 -7.70
CA ASP A 23 5.22 -6.17 -6.94
C ASP A 23 4.91 -4.86 -7.70
N GLY A 24 4.80 -4.91 -9.03
CA GLY A 24 4.57 -3.73 -9.86
C GLY A 24 4.22 -4.05 -11.31
N GLU A 25 3.93 -3.01 -12.09
CA GLU A 25 3.60 -3.14 -13.51
C GLU A 25 4.84 -3.19 -14.42
N ASP A 26 6.00 -2.78 -13.91
CA ASP A 26 7.27 -2.77 -14.64
C ASP A 26 7.76 -4.19 -14.92
N ASP A 27 8.42 -4.38 -16.06
CA ASP A 27 9.02 -5.64 -16.49
C ASP A 27 10.16 -6.11 -15.59
N ALA A 28 10.69 -5.26 -14.70
CA ALA A 28 11.64 -5.65 -13.67
C ALA A 28 10.99 -6.25 -12.40
N SER A 29 9.67 -6.22 -12.30
CA SER A 29 8.95 -6.65 -11.08
C SER A 29 8.95 -8.17 -10.94
N ASP A 30 9.31 -8.64 -9.75
CA ASP A 30 9.16 -10.05 -9.36
C ASP A 30 7.67 -10.39 -9.14
N GLY A 31 7.38 -11.68 -9.00
CA GLY A 31 6.06 -12.14 -8.63
C GLY A 31 6.07 -13.43 -7.84
N VAL A 32 4.98 -13.64 -7.11
CA VAL A 32 4.73 -14.84 -6.31
C VAL A 32 3.48 -15.55 -6.78
N LEU A 33 3.52 -16.87 -6.71
CA LEU A 33 2.34 -17.71 -6.73
C LEU A 33 1.72 -17.70 -5.33
N LEU A 34 0.40 -17.56 -5.24
CA LEU A 34 -0.32 -17.37 -3.99
C LEU A 34 -1.62 -18.19 -4.01
N GLN A 35 -1.93 -18.87 -2.91
CA GLN A 35 -3.22 -19.54 -2.71
C GLN A 35 -3.66 -19.39 -1.26
N ALA A 36 -4.98 -19.28 -1.01
CA ALA A 36 -5.48 -19.25 0.35
C ALA A 36 -5.12 -20.55 1.08
N ALA A 37 -4.57 -20.41 2.30
CA ALA A 37 -3.95 -21.54 2.99
C ALA A 37 -4.96 -22.61 3.44
N GLU A 38 -6.24 -22.25 3.59
CA GLU A 38 -7.30 -23.24 3.89
C GLU A 38 -7.59 -24.21 2.74
N PHE A 39 -7.18 -23.87 1.50
CA PHE A 39 -7.27 -24.75 0.33
C PHE A 39 -5.92 -25.40 -0.03
N ALA A 40 -4.88 -25.22 0.79
CA ALA A 40 -3.56 -25.78 0.54
C ALA A 40 -3.54 -27.28 0.88
N ASP A 41 -3.81 -28.10 -0.13
CA ASP A 41 -3.68 -29.56 -0.06
C ASP A 41 -2.33 -30.05 -0.62
N ALA A 42 -2.13 -31.38 -0.64
CA ALA A 42 -0.91 -31.97 -1.16
C ALA A 42 -0.69 -31.68 -2.66
N ALA A 43 -1.75 -31.56 -3.45
CA ALA A 43 -1.66 -31.27 -4.88
C ALA A 43 -1.21 -29.82 -5.11
N ALA A 44 -1.77 -28.88 -4.34
CA ALA A 44 -1.34 -27.49 -4.31
C ALA A 44 0.13 -27.35 -3.91
N VAL A 45 0.56 -27.95 -2.80
CA VAL A 45 1.97 -27.88 -2.37
C VAL A 45 2.91 -28.48 -3.42
N ASN A 46 2.51 -29.59 -4.05
CA ASN A 46 3.29 -30.19 -5.14
C ASN A 46 3.35 -29.27 -6.38
N PHE A 47 2.24 -28.60 -6.72
CA PHE A 47 2.20 -27.61 -7.80
C PHE A 47 3.14 -26.43 -7.51
N PHE A 48 3.11 -25.87 -6.30
CA PHE A 48 4.03 -24.81 -5.89
C PHE A 48 5.49 -25.26 -6.00
N ALA A 49 5.82 -26.45 -5.48
CA ALA A 49 7.19 -26.98 -5.51
C ALA A 49 7.70 -27.25 -6.93
N ARG A 50 6.83 -27.74 -7.83
CA ARG A 50 7.22 -28.12 -9.20
C ARG A 50 7.23 -26.93 -10.16
N GLU A 51 6.22 -26.07 -10.07
CA GLU A 51 5.97 -25.02 -11.06
C GLU A 51 6.54 -23.68 -10.63
N ALA A 52 6.34 -23.26 -9.37
CA ALA A 52 6.91 -22.01 -8.86
C ALA A 52 8.40 -22.17 -8.49
N ARG A 53 8.80 -23.35 -7.97
CA ARG A 53 10.19 -23.74 -7.64
C ARG A 53 10.87 -22.94 -6.53
N GLY A 54 10.33 -21.78 -6.16
CA GLY A 54 10.80 -20.97 -5.04
C GLY A 54 10.47 -21.57 -3.68
N LEU A 55 10.98 -20.91 -2.63
CA LEU A 55 10.72 -21.28 -1.25
C LEU A 55 9.22 -21.17 -0.94
N ILE A 56 8.62 -22.26 -0.47
CA ILE A 56 7.23 -22.28 -0.03
C ILE A 56 7.14 -21.69 1.37
N CYS A 57 6.48 -20.55 1.46
CA CYS A 57 6.24 -19.82 2.68
C CYS A 57 4.74 -19.81 3.03
N LEU A 58 4.43 -19.53 4.30
CA LEU A 58 3.07 -19.40 4.80
C LEU A 58 2.88 -18.00 5.39
N ALA A 59 2.18 -17.12 4.68
CA ALA A 59 1.78 -15.83 5.23
C ALA A 59 0.75 -16.03 6.33
N LEU A 60 1.01 -15.46 7.50
CA LEU A 60 0.13 -15.45 8.67
C LEU A 60 0.01 -14.03 9.21
N THR A 61 -1.14 -13.70 9.82
CA THR A 61 -1.25 -12.45 10.56
C THR A 61 -0.39 -12.47 11.82
N SER A 62 -0.07 -11.28 12.33
CA SER A 62 0.66 -11.13 13.60
C SER A 62 -0.05 -11.80 14.77
N GLU A 63 -1.38 -11.75 14.81
CA GLU A 63 -2.21 -12.39 15.84
C GLU A 63 -2.11 -13.91 15.74
N ARG A 64 -2.09 -14.47 14.52
CA ARG A 64 -1.96 -15.92 14.33
C ARG A 64 -0.57 -16.42 14.70
N CYS A 65 0.49 -15.69 14.32
CA CYS A 65 1.84 -15.98 14.77
C CYS A 65 1.93 -15.99 16.31
N GLN A 66 1.31 -15.01 16.98
CA GLN A 66 1.30 -14.94 18.45
C GLN A 66 0.54 -16.12 19.07
N ALA A 67 -0.64 -16.46 18.54
CA ALA A 67 -1.43 -17.59 19.04
C ALA A 67 -0.70 -18.94 18.94
N LEU A 68 0.14 -19.09 17.92
CA LEU A 68 0.97 -20.28 17.69
C LEU A 68 2.34 -20.22 18.40
N GLY A 69 2.70 -19.10 19.04
CA GLY A 69 4.00 -18.93 19.69
C GLY A 69 5.19 -18.87 18.71
N LEU A 70 4.97 -18.35 17.50
CA LEU A 70 6.02 -18.28 16.47
C LEU A 70 6.95 -17.08 16.68
N GLU A 71 8.19 -17.37 17.03
CA GLU A 71 9.24 -16.35 17.23
C GLU A 71 9.89 -15.93 15.90
N PRO A 72 10.35 -14.68 15.77
CA PRO A 72 11.16 -14.24 14.62
C PRO A 72 12.40 -15.13 14.45
N MET A 73 12.74 -15.47 13.20
CA MET A 73 13.94 -16.29 12.93
C MET A 73 15.23 -15.56 13.32
N VAL A 74 15.22 -14.21 13.25
CA VAL A 74 16.35 -13.35 13.61
C VAL A 74 15.87 -12.38 14.69
N ALA A 75 16.57 -12.35 15.83
CA ALA A 75 16.17 -11.59 17.01
C ALA A 75 16.21 -10.06 16.84
N ALA A 76 17.00 -9.55 15.90
CA ALA A 76 17.12 -8.12 15.59
C ALA A 76 17.29 -7.90 14.08
N PRO A 77 16.21 -8.03 13.27
CA PRO A 77 16.28 -7.58 11.89
C PRO A 77 16.62 -6.09 11.88
N ARG A 78 17.40 -5.64 10.90
CA ARG A 78 17.56 -4.20 10.68
C ARG A 78 16.17 -3.57 10.58
N ALA A 79 15.94 -2.49 11.34
CA ALA A 79 14.60 -1.94 11.52
C ALA A 79 13.95 -1.63 10.16
N GLY A 80 12.87 -2.34 9.84
CA GLY A 80 12.11 -2.16 8.60
C GLY A 80 12.67 -2.87 7.35
N GLU A 81 13.78 -3.59 7.45
CA GLU A 81 14.39 -4.28 6.31
C GLU A 81 14.11 -5.80 6.34
N GLY A 82 13.38 -6.28 5.33
CA GLY A 82 13.26 -7.70 4.99
C GLY A 82 11.91 -8.37 5.28
N PRO A 83 11.67 -9.54 4.66
CA PRO A 83 10.48 -10.36 4.89
C PRO A 83 10.41 -10.84 6.35
N GLY A 84 9.21 -10.78 6.95
CA GLY A 84 8.98 -11.07 8.38
C GLY A 84 9.05 -12.55 8.74
N PHE A 85 10.13 -13.25 8.39
CA PHE A 85 10.30 -14.67 8.66
C PHE A 85 10.26 -14.99 10.16
N THR A 86 9.46 -15.99 10.53
CA THR A 86 9.55 -16.68 11.81
C THR A 86 10.43 -17.91 11.68
N VAL A 87 10.75 -18.57 12.79
CA VAL A 87 11.29 -19.93 12.77
C VAL A 87 10.44 -20.84 11.89
N SER A 88 11.08 -21.78 11.17
CA SER A 88 10.36 -22.75 10.35
C SER A 88 9.62 -23.76 11.23
N ILE A 89 8.53 -24.31 10.71
CA ILE A 89 7.58 -25.11 11.47
C ILE A 89 7.25 -26.45 10.80
N GLU A 90 6.82 -27.39 11.61
CA GLU A 90 6.31 -28.71 11.25
C GLU A 90 5.11 -29.07 12.13
N ALA A 91 4.11 -29.78 11.61
CA ALA A 91 3.06 -30.37 12.45
C ALA A 91 3.64 -31.44 13.39
N THR A 92 3.16 -31.51 14.62
CA THR A 92 3.62 -32.54 15.59
C THR A 92 3.11 -33.94 15.27
N SER A 93 2.03 -34.05 14.50
CA SER A 93 1.35 -35.31 14.20
C SER A 93 0.72 -35.32 12.81
N GLY A 94 0.53 -36.54 12.27
CA GLY A 94 -0.03 -36.74 10.94
C GLY A 94 0.96 -36.51 9.79
N ILE A 95 2.25 -36.56 10.08
CA ILE A 95 3.34 -36.41 9.11
C ILE A 95 4.42 -37.47 9.34
N SER A 96 5.37 -37.56 8.40
CA SER A 96 6.54 -38.43 8.48
C SER A 96 7.82 -37.62 8.72
N THR A 97 8.54 -37.26 7.66
CA THR A 97 9.75 -36.45 7.69
C THR A 97 9.49 -34.96 7.56
N GLY A 98 8.27 -34.57 7.19
CA GLY A 98 7.90 -33.16 7.04
C GLY A 98 7.99 -32.59 5.64
N ILE A 99 8.91 -33.09 4.81
CA ILE A 99 9.23 -32.48 3.51
C ILE A 99 8.25 -32.84 2.37
N SER A 100 7.52 -33.95 2.51
CA SER A 100 6.60 -34.41 1.46
C SER A 100 5.52 -33.36 1.19
N ALA A 101 4.91 -33.37 0.00
CA ALA A 101 3.83 -32.43 -0.29
C ALA A 101 2.64 -32.61 0.66
N ALA A 102 2.34 -33.85 1.06
CA ALA A 102 1.30 -34.16 2.03
C ALA A 102 1.67 -33.68 3.45
N ASP A 103 2.92 -33.88 3.87
CA ASP A 103 3.39 -33.48 5.20
C ASP A 103 3.39 -31.95 5.34
N ARG A 104 3.91 -31.24 4.32
CA ARG A 104 3.87 -29.78 4.24
C ARG A 104 2.45 -29.23 4.21
N ALA A 105 1.54 -29.84 3.45
CA ALA A 105 0.12 -29.46 3.45
C ALA A 105 -0.50 -29.67 4.84
N ARG A 106 -0.20 -30.78 5.52
CA ARG A 106 -0.66 -31.03 6.89
C ARG A 106 -0.15 -29.96 7.87
N THR A 107 1.11 -29.57 7.78
CA THR A 107 1.69 -28.47 8.57
C THR A 107 0.97 -27.16 8.32
N VAL A 108 0.67 -26.81 7.07
CA VAL A 108 -0.10 -25.61 6.72
C VAL A 108 -1.50 -25.66 7.34
N GLN A 109 -2.21 -26.78 7.21
CA GLN A 109 -3.55 -26.96 7.78
C GLN A 109 -3.57 -26.76 9.30
N VAL A 110 -2.62 -27.35 10.03
CA VAL A 110 -2.46 -27.14 11.49
C VAL A 110 -2.18 -25.67 11.78
N ALA A 111 -1.26 -25.05 11.04
CA ALA A 111 -0.90 -23.66 11.25
C ALA A 111 -2.06 -22.69 10.97
N VAL A 112 -3.06 -23.03 10.17
CA VAL A 112 -4.22 -22.15 9.90
C VAL A 112 -5.51 -22.55 10.61
N ASP A 113 -5.52 -23.64 11.38
CA ASP A 113 -6.67 -24.07 12.17
C ASP A 113 -6.82 -23.20 13.44
N PRO A 114 -7.93 -22.45 13.60
CA PRO A 114 -8.17 -21.65 14.81
C PRO A 114 -8.10 -22.43 16.12
N ALA A 115 -8.32 -23.75 16.09
CA ALA A 115 -8.23 -24.60 17.27
C ALA A 115 -6.78 -24.99 17.63
N SER A 116 -5.83 -24.85 16.70
CA SER A 116 -4.43 -25.20 16.94
C SER A 116 -3.69 -24.11 17.71
N GLY A 117 -2.79 -24.55 18.60
CA GLY A 117 -1.91 -23.73 19.41
C GLY A 117 -0.44 -24.14 19.32
N PRO A 118 0.42 -23.62 20.23
CA PRO A 118 1.87 -23.82 20.14
C PRO A 118 2.30 -25.30 20.26
N ALA A 119 1.52 -26.14 20.94
CA ALA A 119 1.84 -27.56 21.13
C ALA A 119 1.56 -28.43 19.89
N ASP A 120 0.90 -27.88 18.86
CA ASP A 120 0.58 -28.59 17.62
C ASP A 120 1.65 -28.42 16.54
N LEU A 121 2.63 -27.54 16.77
CA LEU A 121 3.75 -27.27 15.88
C LEU A 121 5.08 -27.44 16.61
N VAL A 122 6.11 -27.88 15.88
CA VAL A 122 7.50 -27.87 16.33
C VAL A 122 8.37 -27.06 15.39
N SER A 123 9.49 -26.56 15.92
CA SER A 123 10.55 -25.89 15.16
C SER A 123 11.90 -26.57 15.43
N PRO A 124 12.80 -26.66 14.44
CA PRO A 124 12.62 -26.24 13.04
C PRO A 124 11.70 -27.20 12.25
N GLY A 125 11.34 -26.81 11.02
CA GLY A 125 10.59 -27.64 10.07
C GLY A 125 10.70 -27.16 8.62
N HIS A 126 9.78 -27.61 7.76
CA HIS A 126 9.84 -27.42 6.30
C HIS A 126 8.83 -26.43 5.71
N ILE A 127 8.00 -25.81 6.56
CA ILE A 127 7.18 -24.64 6.19
C ILE A 127 7.78 -23.40 6.84
N PHE A 128 7.85 -22.30 6.09
CA PHE A 128 8.49 -21.05 6.52
C PHE A 128 7.44 -19.96 6.70
N PRO A 129 6.96 -19.69 7.93
CA PRO A 129 5.95 -18.68 8.13
C PRO A 129 6.52 -17.27 7.95
N LEU A 130 5.70 -16.41 7.36
CA LEU A 130 5.94 -15.00 7.16
C LEU A 130 4.89 -14.21 7.92
N ARG A 131 5.33 -13.42 8.90
CA ARG A 131 4.45 -12.55 9.66
C ARG A 131 4.10 -11.30 8.85
N ALA A 132 2.82 -11.20 8.49
CA ALA A 132 2.24 -9.97 7.96
C ALA A 132 2.11 -8.92 9.08
N LEU A 133 2.49 -7.69 8.77
CA LEU A 133 2.31 -6.56 9.66
C LEU A 133 0.83 -6.23 9.84
N PRO A 134 0.42 -5.78 11.04
CA PRO A 134 -0.91 -5.22 11.23
C PRO A 134 -1.19 -4.15 10.17
N GLY A 135 -2.39 -4.18 9.63
CA GLY A 135 -2.81 -3.27 8.58
C GLY A 135 -2.48 -3.69 7.14
N GLY A 136 -1.71 -4.75 6.93
CA GLY A 136 -1.50 -5.35 5.61
C GLY A 136 -0.78 -4.41 4.64
N VAL A 137 -1.20 -4.38 3.38
CA VAL A 137 -0.49 -3.65 2.30
C VAL A 137 -0.44 -2.13 2.51
N MET A 138 -1.28 -1.62 3.40
CA MET A 138 -1.26 -0.22 3.82
C MET A 138 -0.08 0.12 4.74
N SER A 139 0.47 -0.87 5.45
CA SER A 139 1.64 -0.73 6.31
C SER A 139 2.92 -0.99 5.53
N ARG A 140 2.94 -2.08 4.76
CA ARG A 140 4.07 -2.51 3.93
C ARG A 140 3.54 -3.14 2.65
N ALA A 141 3.99 -2.63 1.50
CA ALA A 141 3.69 -3.20 0.19
C ALA A 141 4.50 -4.49 -0.05
N GLY A 142 4.21 -5.54 0.73
CA GLY A 142 4.90 -6.83 0.66
C GLY A 142 3.96 -7.98 0.33
N HIS A 143 4.51 -9.05 -0.23
CA HIS A 143 3.75 -10.25 -0.60
C HIS A 143 3.00 -10.89 0.57
N ALA A 144 3.59 -10.94 1.76
CA ALA A 144 2.93 -11.52 2.94
C ALA A 144 1.69 -10.70 3.35
N GLU A 145 1.81 -9.37 3.35
CA GLU A 145 0.69 -8.46 3.60
C GLU A 145 -0.42 -8.63 2.57
N ALA A 146 -0.05 -8.62 1.28
CA ALA A 146 -1.01 -8.74 0.19
C ALA A 146 -1.74 -10.08 0.22
N ALA A 147 -1.06 -11.16 0.60
CA ALA A 147 -1.66 -12.47 0.72
C ALA A 147 -2.68 -12.56 1.86
N CYS A 148 -2.37 -12.04 3.03
CA CYS A 148 -3.33 -11.95 4.13
C CYS A 148 -4.50 -11.03 3.79
N ASP A 149 -4.27 -9.93 3.08
CA ASP A 149 -5.34 -9.01 2.68
C ASP A 149 -6.28 -9.59 1.63
N LEU A 150 -5.74 -10.20 0.57
CA LEU A 150 -6.57 -10.79 -0.49
C LEU A 150 -7.44 -11.91 0.05
N THR A 151 -6.90 -12.78 0.90
CA THR A 151 -7.66 -13.87 1.54
C THR A 151 -8.72 -13.33 2.50
N ARG A 152 -8.41 -12.31 3.30
CA ARG A 152 -9.41 -11.60 4.12
C ARG A 152 -10.54 -11.01 3.27
N LEU A 153 -10.21 -10.32 2.17
CA LEU A 153 -11.19 -9.73 1.25
C LEU A 153 -12.02 -10.80 0.52
N ALA A 154 -11.46 -12.00 0.34
CA ALA A 154 -12.20 -13.15 -0.20
C ALA A 154 -13.21 -13.75 0.79
N GLY A 155 -13.18 -13.33 2.07
CA GLY A 155 -14.00 -13.92 3.14
C GLY A 155 -13.40 -15.21 3.70
N LEU A 156 -12.11 -15.42 3.48
CA LEU A 156 -11.34 -16.58 3.92
C LEU A 156 -10.51 -16.25 5.15
N ARG A 157 -9.86 -17.26 5.73
CA ARG A 157 -8.87 -17.04 6.80
C ARG A 157 -7.72 -16.17 6.25
N PRO A 158 -7.25 -15.15 6.98
CA PRO A 158 -6.18 -14.25 6.54
C PRO A 158 -4.81 -14.95 6.60
N ALA A 159 -4.64 -15.98 5.77
CA ALA A 159 -3.46 -16.82 5.68
C ALA A 159 -3.35 -17.41 4.27
N ALA A 160 -2.13 -17.49 3.75
CA ALA A 160 -1.91 -17.92 2.37
C ALA A 160 -0.57 -18.63 2.19
N LEU A 161 -0.56 -19.65 1.34
CA LEU A 161 0.65 -20.23 0.81
C LEU A 161 1.22 -19.27 -0.25
N LEU A 162 2.52 -19.04 -0.23
CA LEU A 162 3.19 -18.25 -1.26
C LEU A 162 4.56 -18.82 -1.63
N ALA A 163 4.94 -18.71 -2.89
CA ALA A 163 6.27 -19.05 -3.38
C ALA A 163 6.69 -18.10 -4.49
N GLY A 164 7.95 -17.67 -4.47
CA GLY A 164 8.55 -16.98 -5.61
C GLY A 164 8.51 -17.89 -6.84
N ILE A 165 8.26 -17.30 -8.00
CA ILE A 165 8.23 -18.03 -9.27
C ILE A 165 9.61 -17.89 -9.91
N LEU A 166 10.30 -19.02 -10.09
CA LEU A 166 11.59 -19.06 -10.79
C LEU A 166 11.38 -19.45 -12.26
N ASP A 167 12.25 -18.96 -13.13
CA ASP A 167 12.30 -19.36 -14.53
C ASP A 167 13.05 -20.71 -14.72
N GLU A 168 13.35 -21.04 -15.97
CA GLU A 168 14.02 -22.31 -16.31
C GLU A 168 15.51 -22.31 -15.95
N ASP A 169 16.14 -21.15 -15.86
CA ASP A 169 17.54 -20.99 -15.46
C ASP A 169 17.69 -20.90 -13.93
N GLY A 170 16.57 -20.71 -13.21
CA GLY A 170 16.50 -20.65 -11.76
C GLY A 170 16.51 -19.22 -11.20
N ASP A 171 16.45 -18.22 -12.07
CA ASP A 171 16.33 -16.81 -11.69
C ASP A 171 14.86 -16.43 -11.42
N ASN A 172 14.62 -15.29 -10.77
CA ASN A 172 13.24 -14.81 -10.55
C ASN A 172 12.55 -14.52 -11.89
N ALA A 173 11.37 -15.10 -12.09
CA ALA A 173 10.53 -14.82 -13.24
C ALA A 173 9.97 -13.39 -13.16
N ARG A 174 10.24 -12.59 -14.18
CA ARG A 174 9.82 -11.18 -14.29
C ARG A 174 9.09 -10.91 -15.60
N GLY A 175 8.40 -9.78 -15.67
CA GLY A 175 7.81 -9.25 -16.90
C GLY A 175 7.03 -10.29 -17.71
N GLU A 176 7.44 -10.53 -18.96
CA GLU A 176 6.76 -11.48 -19.84
C GLU A 176 6.90 -12.95 -19.41
N THR A 177 8.00 -13.34 -18.76
CA THR A 177 8.18 -14.70 -18.22
C THR A 177 7.11 -15.00 -17.17
N LEU A 178 6.84 -14.04 -16.27
CA LEU A 178 5.80 -14.15 -15.26
C LEU A 178 4.39 -14.19 -15.91
N ARG A 179 4.14 -13.38 -16.94
CA ARG A 179 2.88 -13.40 -17.71
C ARG A 179 2.70 -14.71 -18.49
N ALA A 180 3.79 -15.30 -18.99
CA ALA A 180 3.77 -16.60 -19.67
C ALA A 180 3.46 -17.73 -18.68
N PHE A 181 4.03 -17.69 -17.46
CA PHE A 181 3.71 -18.62 -16.39
C PHE A 181 2.20 -18.60 -16.06
N ALA A 182 1.63 -17.40 -15.85
CA ALA A 182 0.21 -17.25 -15.55
C ALA A 182 -0.68 -17.79 -16.69
N ARG A 183 -0.37 -17.48 -17.95
CA ARG A 183 -1.12 -18.00 -19.11
C ARG A 183 -1.03 -19.52 -19.25
N ARG A 184 0.18 -20.09 -19.08
CA ARG A 184 0.43 -21.53 -19.19
C ARG A 184 -0.44 -22.33 -18.23
N HIS A 185 -0.65 -21.78 -17.02
CA HIS A 185 -1.40 -22.43 -15.95
C HIS A 185 -2.84 -21.91 -15.79
N GLY A 186 -3.29 -21.00 -16.67
CA GLY A 186 -4.64 -20.43 -16.62
C GLY A 186 -4.93 -19.58 -15.36
N LEU A 187 -3.89 -18.98 -14.77
CA LEU A 187 -3.99 -18.24 -13.51
C LEU A 187 -4.30 -16.77 -13.74
N ARG A 188 -5.08 -16.21 -12.82
CA ARG A 188 -5.25 -14.75 -12.72
C ARG A 188 -3.97 -14.10 -12.22
N MET A 189 -3.67 -12.92 -12.73
CA MET A 189 -2.47 -12.17 -12.37
C MET A 189 -2.81 -10.71 -12.06
N GLY A 190 -2.44 -10.20 -10.89
CA GLY A 190 -2.60 -8.78 -10.58
C GLY A 190 -1.42 -8.21 -9.79
N GLY A 191 -1.52 -6.96 -9.37
CA GLY A 191 -0.44 -6.25 -8.69
C GLY A 191 -0.79 -5.76 -7.28
N ILE A 192 0.25 -5.61 -6.45
CA ILE A 192 0.11 -5.05 -5.09
C ILE A 192 -0.38 -3.59 -5.15
N ALA A 193 0.06 -2.82 -6.15
CA ALA A 193 -0.36 -1.43 -6.34
C ALA A 193 -1.88 -1.33 -6.54
N GLU A 194 -2.46 -2.19 -7.39
CA GLU A 194 -3.90 -2.25 -7.64
C GLU A 194 -4.67 -2.69 -6.40
N LEU A 195 -4.12 -3.63 -5.62
CA LEU A 195 -4.72 -4.05 -4.35
C LEU A 195 -4.72 -2.91 -3.32
N ILE A 196 -3.62 -2.17 -3.19
CA ILE A 196 -3.54 -0.97 -2.36
C ILE A 196 -4.63 0.02 -2.81
N HIS A 197 -4.69 0.31 -4.11
CA HIS A 197 -5.69 1.23 -4.65
C HIS A 197 -7.12 0.76 -4.33
N HIS A 198 -7.43 -0.52 -4.56
CA HIS A 198 -8.74 -1.10 -4.25
C HIS A 198 -9.08 -0.97 -2.77
N ARG A 199 -8.15 -1.27 -1.85
CA ARG A 199 -8.39 -1.13 -0.42
C ARG A 199 -8.63 0.33 -0.02
N ILE A 200 -7.87 1.29 -0.54
CA ILE A 200 -8.09 2.73 -0.25
C ILE A 200 -9.48 3.18 -0.73
N LEU A 201 -9.99 2.63 -1.83
CA LEU A 201 -11.31 2.98 -2.36
C LEU A 201 -12.48 2.39 -1.57
N HIS A 202 -12.32 1.19 -1.01
CA HIS A 202 -13.41 0.41 -0.44
C HIS A 202 -13.35 0.31 1.08
N GLU A 203 -12.20 0.57 1.69
CA GLU A 203 -12.03 0.61 3.14
C GLU A 203 -11.97 2.08 3.58
N GLY A 204 -12.95 2.50 4.40
CA GLY A 204 -12.98 3.84 4.98
C GLY A 204 -11.89 3.98 6.03
N THR A 205 -10.69 4.38 5.63
CA THR A 205 -9.54 4.55 6.53
C THR A 205 -9.53 5.89 7.25
N ILE A 206 -10.36 6.84 6.80
CA ILE A 206 -10.34 8.23 7.25
C ILE A 206 -11.72 8.64 7.75
N ALA A 207 -11.77 9.19 8.96
CA ALA A 207 -12.99 9.74 9.54
C ALA A 207 -12.83 11.24 9.81
N ARG A 208 -13.83 12.03 9.41
CA ARG A 208 -13.91 13.46 9.73
C ARG A 208 -14.20 13.62 11.22
N SER A 209 -13.28 14.24 11.96
CA SER A 209 -13.30 14.23 13.43
C SER A 209 -13.71 15.57 14.05
N ALA A 210 -13.34 16.69 13.44
CA ALA A 210 -13.65 18.01 13.96
C ALA A 210 -13.64 19.08 12.86
N GLU A 211 -14.33 20.20 13.12
CA GLU A 211 -14.28 21.41 12.31
C GLU A 211 -13.91 22.63 13.16
N TYR A 212 -13.14 23.55 12.60
CA TYR A 212 -12.73 24.79 13.25
C TYR A 212 -12.59 25.93 12.25
N ARG A 213 -12.95 27.17 12.63
CA ARG A 213 -12.72 28.37 11.81
C ARG A 213 -11.39 29.01 12.19
N LEU A 214 -10.43 28.96 11.28
CA LEU A 214 -9.09 29.50 11.47
C LEU A 214 -8.95 30.84 10.75
N GLY A 215 -8.72 31.91 11.51
CA GLY A 215 -8.27 33.18 10.96
C GLY A 215 -6.79 33.09 10.58
N THR A 216 -6.48 33.31 9.31
CA THR A 216 -5.09 33.41 8.81
C THR A 216 -4.83 34.83 8.30
N ARG A 217 -3.57 35.17 8.01
CA ARG A 217 -3.24 36.42 7.32
C ARG A 217 -3.87 36.54 5.92
N HIS A 218 -4.34 35.43 5.34
CA HIS A 218 -5.02 35.38 4.05
C HIS A 218 -6.56 35.31 4.22
N GLY A 219 -7.07 35.56 5.43
CA GLY A 219 -8.49 35.49 5.77
C GLY A 219 -8.88 34.19 6.47
N GLU A 220 -10.19 34.02 6.68
CA GLU A 220 -10.76 32.86 7.36
C GLU A 220 -10.79 31.60 6.47
N PHE A 221 -10.42 30.46 7.04
CA PHE A 221 -10.57 29.13 6.46
C PHE A 221 -11.37 28.23 7.41
N ARG A 222 -12.24 27.39 6.86
CA ARG A 222 -12.83 26.26 7.57
C ARG A 222 -11.84 25.10 7.55
N VAL A 223 -11.28 24.78 8.69
CA VAL A 223 -10.37 23.65 8.89
C VAL A 223 -11.18 22.42 9.27
N CYS A 224 -11.01 21.35 8.52
CA CYS A 224 -11.63 20.06 8.76
C CYS A 224 -10.52 19.06 9.14
N ALA A 225 -10.66 18.41 10.29
CA ALA A 225 -9.73 17.39 10.75
C ALA A 225 -10.19 16.00 10.30
N TYR A 226 -9.25 15.20 9.84
CA TYR A 226 -9.47 13.85 9.30
C TYR A 226 -8.52 12.88 10.01
N HIS A 227 -9.07 12.01 10.85
CA HIS A 227 -8.31 10.98 11.55
C HIS A 227 -8.10 9.78 10.64
N ASP A 228 -6.84 9.48 10.33
CA ASP A 228 -6.41 8.23 9.69
C ASP A 228 -6.22 7.19 10.80
N ALA A 229 -7.25 6.38 11.02
CA ALA A 229 -7.28 5.36 12.08
C ALA A 229 -6.18 4.29 11.91
N PHE A 230 -5.59 4.20 10.71
CA PHE A 230 -4.53 3.25 10.41
C PHE A 230 -3.18 3.68 10.97
N LYS A 231 -2.80 4.94 10.74
CA LYS A 231 -1.53 5.51 11.20
C LYS A 231 -1.65 6.22 12.54
N ASP A 232 -2.87 6.37 13.03
CA ASP A 232 -3.22 7.20 14.17
C ASP A 232 -2.69 8.64 14.01
N VAL A 233 -2.98 9.24 12.86
CA VAL A 233 -2.57 10.62 12.53
C VAL A 233 -3.76 11.46 12.10
N VAL A 234 -3.62 12.79 12.18
CA VAL A 234 -4.66 13.73 11.78
C VAL A 234 -4.21 14.54 10.58
N HIS A 235 -4.88 14.32 9.45
CA HIS A 235 -4.79 15.17 8.26
C HIS A 235 -5.70 16.39 8.43
N LEU A 236 -5.34 17.50 7.81
CA LEU A 236 -6.16 18.72 7.84
C LEU A 236 -6.57 19.11 6.42
N ALA A 237 -7.80 19.58 6.25
CA ALA A 237 -8.22 20.26 5.04
C ALA A 237 -8.67 21.68 5.37
N LEU A 238 -8.02 22.66 4.76
CA LEU A 238 -8.36 24.07 4.88
C LEU A 238 -9.22 24.46 3.68
N VAL A 239 -10.48 24.77 3.96
CA VAL A 239 -11.50 25.08 2.95
C VAL A 239 -11.82 26.57 2.99
N ARG A 240 -11.76 27.20 1.81
CA ARG A 240 -12.22 28.57 1.59
C ARG A 240 -13.52 28.51 0.77
N GLY A 241 -14.50 29.31 1.16
CA GLY A 241 -15.79 29.38 0.47
C GLY A 241 -16.61 28.10 0.58
N GLU A 242 -17.64 28.01 -0.27
CA GLU A 242 -18.47 26.81 -0.43
C GLU A 242 -17.97 25.99 -1.62
N ILE A 243 -18.01 24.66 -1.46
CA ILE A 243 -17.57 23.71 -2.49
C ILE A 243 -18.78 23.27 -3.29
N ASP A 244 -18.86 23.73 -4.54
CA ASP A 244 -19.83 23.26 -5.52
C ASP A 244 -19.24 22.11 -6.34
N SER A 245 -19.79 20.91 -6.16
CA SER A 245 -19.38 19.70 -6.88
C SER A 245 -19.53 19.80 -8.41
N ALA A 246 -20.36 20.72 -8.92
CA ALA A 246 -20.55 20.91 -10.36
C ALA A 246 -19.42 21.70 -11.03
N GLN A 247 -18.64 22.47 -10.26
CA GLN A 247 -17.61 23.36 -10.78
C GLN A 247 -16.20 22.85 -10.45
N PRO A 248 -15.19 23.12 -11.29
CA PRO A 248 -13.80 22.85 -10.94
C PRO A 248 -13.33 23.67 -9.74
N VAL A 249 -12.89 22.99 -8.69
CA VAL A 249 -12.40 23.60 -7.44
C VAL A 249 -10.87 23.75 -7.49
N LEU A 250 -10.34 24.87 -7.03
CA LEU A 250 -8.89 25.02 -6.87
C LEU A 250 -8.39 24.19 -5.69
N VAL A 251 -7.47 23.25 -5.93
CA VAL A 251 -7.02 22.27 -4.94
C VAL A 251 -5.50 22.25 -4.84
N ARG A 252 -4.99 22.13 -3.60
CA ARG A 252 -3.59 21.77 -3.31
C ARG A 252 -3.57 20.61 -2.33
N VAL A 253 -2.77 19.58 -2.61
CA VAL A 253 -2.47 18.50 -1.67
C VAL A 253 -0.97 18.52 -1.39
N GLN A 254 -0.57 18.63 -0.13
CA GLN A 254 0.84 18.67 0.24
C GLN A 254 1.12 18.11 1.64
N ALA A 255 2.32 17.60 1.84
CA ALA A 255 2.91 17.38 3.16
C ALA A 255 3.68 18.65 3.58
N VAL A 256 3.78 18.92 4.87
CA VAL A 256 4.56 20.06 5.40
C VAL A 256 6.04 19.69 5.40
N GLU A 257 6.86 20.57 4.84
CA GLU A 257 8.33 20.48 4.90
C GLU A 257 8.90 21.67 5.67
N THR A 258 9.82 21.42 6.60
CA THR A 258 10.35 22.44 7.52
C THR A 258 11.04 23.57 6.75
N LEU A 259 11.94 23.24 5.83
CA LEU A 259 12.71 24.27 5.10
C LEU A 259 11.83 25.07 4.14
N ARG A 260 10.84 24.43 3.50
CA ARG A 260 9.97 25.09 2.50
C ARG A 260 8.82 25.88 3.15
N ASP A 261 8.12 25.27 4.10
CA ASP A 261 6.84 25.78 4.59
C ASP A 261 6.97 26.53 5.93
N LEU A 262 7.85 26.08 6.83
CA LEU A 262 8.06 26.74 8.13
C LEU A 262 9.05 27.89 8.02
N LEU A 263 10.18 27.67 7.32
CA LEU A 263 11.22 28.69 7.15
C LEU A 263 11.03 29.58 5.91
N ALA A 264 10.01 29.31 5.09
CA ALA A 264 9.78 29.99 3.81
C ALA A 264 11.03 30.02 2.91
N GLY A 265 11.79 28.92 2.91
CA GLY A 265 13.02 28.80 2.13
C GLY A 265 12.74 28.76 0.63
N GLU A 266 13.46 29.59 -0.11
CA GLU A 266 13.43 29.58 -1.58
C GLU A 266 14.56 28.73 -2.15
N PRO A 267 14.34 28.07 -3.31
CA PRO A 267 15.45 27.53 -4.05
C PRO A 267 16.36 28.69 -4.55
N PRO A 268 17.68 28.62 -4.32
CA PRO A 268 18.69 29.56 -4.77
C PRO A 268 18.85 29.50 -6.29
N MET A 269 18.44 28.40 -6.93
CA MET A 269 18.36 28.27 -8.38
C MET A 269 17.11 27.44 -8.78
N GLY A 270 16.31 27.96 -9.71
CA GLY A 270 15.14 27.29 -10.28
C GLY A 270 13.84 28.09 -10.09
N PRO A 271 12.73 27.71 -10.77
CA PRO A 271 11.43 28.30 -10.53
C PRO A 271 11.01 28.17 -9.06
N GLN A 272 10.44 29.25 -8.54
CA GLN A 272 9.71 29.24 -7.28
C GLN A 272 8.64 28.15 -7.30
N GLN A 273 8.34 27.60 -6.13
CA GLN A 273 7.35 26.53 -5.97
C GLN A 273 6.21 26.98 -5.07
N TRP A 274 5.10 26.25 -5.18
CA TRP A 274 4.04 26.25 -4.18
C TRP A 274 4.61 25.81 -2.82
N ASN A 275 4.57 26.73 -1.84
CA ASN A 275 4.71 26.43 -0.43
C ASN A 275 3.35 26.64 0.27
N LEU A 276 3.28 26.39 1.58
CA LEU A 276 2.06 26.57 2.36
C LEU A 276 1.48 27.99 2.25
N GLU A 277 2.31 29.01 2.43
CA GLU A 277 1.88 30.42 2.36
C GLU A 277 1.26 30.77 1.01
N ARG A 278 1.98 30.53 -0.09
CA ARG A 278 1.54 30.84 -1.45
C ARG A 278 0.28 30.08 -1.82
N SER A 279 0.17 28.84 -1.36
CA SER A 279 -1.00 28.02 -1.61
C SER A 279 -2.25 28.59 -0.91
N LEU A 280 -2.12 28.99 0.36
CA LEU A 280 -3.19 29.66 1.10
C LEU A 280 -3.56 31.01 0.48
N ALA A 281 -2.56 31.82 0.09
CA ALA A 281 -2.79 33.11 -0.55
C ALA A 281 -3.56 32.98 -1.86
N ARG A 282 -3.15 32.05 -2.74
CA ARG A 282 -3.81 31.81 -4.03
C ARG A 282 -5.25 31.32 -3.86
N ILE A 283 -5.49 30.38 -2.93
CA ILE A 283 -6.85 29.90 -2.63
C ILE A 283 -7.72 31.02 -2.04
N ALA A 284 -7.15 31.86 -1.18
CA ALA A 284 -7.87 33.00 -0.63
C ALA A 284 -8.27 34.01 -1.73
N ALA A 285 -7.38 34.29 -2.68
CA ALA A 285 -7.63 35.18 -3.82
C ALA A 285 -8.72 34.65 -4.77
N GLU A 286 -8.79 33.33 -4.98
CA GLU A 286 -9.85 32.69 -5.78
C GLU A 286 -11.22 32.73 -5.06
N GLY A 287 -11.23 32.81 -3.73
CA GLY A 287 -12.45 32.87 -2.93
C GLY A 287 -13.13 31.52 -2.67
N SER A 288 -12.78 30.48 -3.44
CA SER A 288 -13.19 29.09 -3.19
C SER A 288 -12.05 28.12 -3.50
N GLY A 289 -11.81 27.17 -2.60
CA GLY A 289 -10.77 26.15 -2.81
C GLY A 289 -10.43 25.34 -1.55
N VAL A 290 -9.60 24.32 -1.74
CA VAL A 290 -9.21 23.37 -0.69
C VAL A 290 -7.70 23.15 -0.67
N LEU A 291 -7.09 23.30 0.50
CA LEU A 291 -5.73 22.86 0.77
C LEU A 291 -5.76 21.66 1.72
N VAL A 292 -5.31 20.49 1.26
CA VAL A 292 -5.13 19.29 2.08
C VAL A 292 -3.69 19.23 2.58
N LEU A 293 -3.52 19.28 3.90
CA LEU A 293 -2.29 19.01 4.62
C LEU A 293 -2.27 17.56 5.09
N LEU A 294 -1.37 16.78 4.51
CA LEU A 294 -1.18 15.41 4.90
C LEU A 294 -0.22 15.33 6.08
N ALA A 295 -0.63 14.64 7.15
CA ALA A 295 0.22 14.32 8.28
C ALA A 295 1.34 13.38 7.84
N GLN A 296 2.46 13.97 7.46
CA GLN A 296 3.71 13.29 7.16
C GLN A 296 4.78 13.89 8.06
N VAL A 297 5.52 13.01 8.73
CA VAL A 297 6.66 13.39 9.57
C VAL A 297 7.91 13.35 8.69
N GLU A 298 8.65 14.46 8.65
CA GLU A 298 9.97 14.49 8.00
C GLU A 298 10.95 13.63 8.78
N SER A 299 11.62 12.70 8.09
CA SER A 299 12.67 11.89 8.71
C SER A 299 13.97 12.69 8.82
N ALA A 300 14.80 12.38 9.81
CA ALA A 300 16.12 12.98 9.95
C ALA A 300 16.97 12.81 8.67
N GLY A 301 16.87 11.64 8.02
CA GLY A 301 17.56 11.38 6.75
C GLY A 301 17.10 12.30 5.63
N ALA A 302 15.79 12.52 5.47
CA ALA A 302 15.24 13.42 4.45
C ALA A 302 15.72 14.87 4.66
N ILE A 303 15.71 15.34 5.91
CA ILE A 303 16.20 16.68 6.26
C ILE A 303 17.70 16.82 5.96
N LEU A 304 18.51 15.85 6.41
CA LEU A 304 19.96 15.85 6.15
C LEU A 304 20.27 15.82 4.66
N GLU A 305 19.53 15.02 3.88
CA GLU A 305 19.69 14.94 2.44
C GLU A 305 19.34 16.27 1.75
N GLN A 306 18.26 16.92 2.19
CA GLN A 306 17.84 18.23 1.66
C GLN A 306 18.87 19.33 1.96
N LEU A 307 19.49 19.29 3.14
CA LEU A 307 20.59 20.20 3.51
C LEU A 307 21.87 19.91 2.72
N ALA A 308 22.20 18.63 2.49
CA ALA A 308 23.42 18.22 1.82
C ALA A 308 23.41 18.48 0.31
N GLN A 309 22.27 18.28 -0.36
CA GLN A 309 22.17 18.47 -1.81
C GLN A 309 21.97 19.93 -2.21
N GLY A 310 21.63 20.79 -1.23
CA GLY A 310 21.02 22.08 -1.49
C GLY A 310 19.63 21.91 -2.14
N PRO A 311 18.80 22.97 -2.12
CA PRO A 311 17.48 23.01 -2.75
C PRO A 311 17.54 22.90 -4.29
N ARG A 312 17.76 21.68 -4.79
CA ARG A 312 17.41 21.28 -6.15
C ARG A 312 15.93 20.90 -6.18
N LEU A 313 15.23 21.33 -7.22
CA LEU A 313 13.82 20.99 -7.43
C LEU A 313 13.71 19.46 -7.62
N ARG A 314 13.17 18.76 -6.61
CA ARG A 314 12.65 17.41 -6.84
C ARG A 314 11.15 17.51 -7.10
N PRO A 315 10.63 16.79 -8.11
CA PRO A 315 9.21 16.50 -8.11
C PRO A 315 8.89 15.73 -6.82
N PRO A 316 7.86 16.13 -6.06
CA PRO A 316 7.51 15.43 -4.83
C PRO A 316 7.15 13.98 -5.16
N GLN A 317 7.90 13.04 -4.58
CA GLN A 317 7.53 11.62 -4.62
C GLN A 317 6.44 11.41 -3.59
N PHE A 318 5.18 11.46 -4.01
CA PHE A 318 4.07 11.08 -3.15
C PHE A 318 3.86 9.57 -3.26
N PRO A 319 3.99 8.81 -2.15
CA PRO A 319 3.53 7.42 -2.12
C PRO A 319 2.07 7.34 -2.59
N GLN A 320 1.71 6.31 -3.36
CA GLN A 320 0.34 6.17 -3.89
C GLN A 320 -0.74 6.22 -2.78
N ARG A 321 -0.42 5.75 -1.57
CA ARG A 321 -1.30 5.88 -0.39
C ARG A 321 -1.58 7.34 -0.02
N THR A 322 -0.56 8.19 -0.04
CA THR A 322 -0.66 9.63 0.26
C THR A 322 -1.62 10.32 -0.70
N LEU A 323 -1.61 9.92 -1.98
CA LEU A 323 -2.57 10.37 -2.98
C LEU A 323 -3.99 9.87 -2.71
N GLY A 324 -4.12 8.60 -2.32
CA GLY A 324 -5.40 8.00 -1.95
C GLY A 324 -6.06 8.66 -0.74
N VAL A 325 -5.29 8.99 0.29
CA VAL A 325 -5.77 9.73 1.48
C VAL A 325 -6.27 11.12 1.09
N GLY A 326 -5.49 11.86 0.30
CA GLY A 326 -5.90 13.16 -0.22
C GLY A 326 -7.18 13.09 -1.05
N ALA A 327 -7.31 12.05 -1.89
CA ALA A 327 -8.50 11.83 -2.70
C ALA A 327 -9.76 11.52 -1.86
N GLN A 328 -9.65 10.69 -0.83
CA GLN A 328 -10.75 10.44 0.12
C GLN A 328 -11.22 11.73 0.80
N ILE A 329 -10.28 12.55 1.29
CA ILE A 329 -10.57 13.84 1.93
C ILE A 329 -11.30 14.78 0.95
N LEU A 330 -10.78 14.91 -0.27
CA LEU A 330 -11.38 15.77 -1.30
C LEU A 330 -12.80 15.30 -1.67
N ARG A 331 -13.01 13.99 -1.80
CA ARG A 331 -14.32 13.41 -2.10
C ARG A 331 -15.33 13.70 -1.00
N ASP A 332 -14.93 13.53 0.25
CA ASP A 332 -15.75 13.85 1.44
C ASP A 332 -16.14 15.33 1.49
N LEU A 333 -15.23 16.23 1.13
CA LEU A 333 -15.50 17.68 1.03
C LEU A 333 -16.40 18.08 -0.14
N GLY A 334 -16.83 17.12 -0.97
CA GLY A 334 -17.70 17.37 -2.11
C GLY A 334 -16.97 17.76 -3.41
N VAL A 335 -15.64 17.71 -3.43
CA VAL A 335 -14.88 17.96 -4.67
C VAL A 335 -15.12 16.81 -5.64
N ARG A 336 -15.36 17.13 -6.91
CA ARG A 336 -15.48 16.16 -8.02
C ARG A 336 -14.58 16.55 -9.19
N LYS A 337 -14.58 17.83 -9.57
CA LYS A 337 -13.64 18.39 -10.55
C LYS A 337 -12.66 19.31 -9.85
N MET A 338 -11.38 19.24 -10.21
CA MET A 338 -10.35 20.06 -9.59
C MET A 338 -9.33 20.64 -10.56
N ARG A 339 -8.92 21.88 -10.27
CA ARG A 339 -7.75 22.55 -10.82
C ARG A 339 -6.63 22.36 -9.81
N LEU A 340 -5.71 21.45 -10.08
CA LEU A 340 -4.72 21.01 -9.11
C LEU A 340 -3.47 21.89 -9.19
N MET A 341 -3.14 22.56 -8.08
CA MET A 341 -1.91 23.31 -7.90
C MET A 341 -0.72 22.36 -7.75
N SER A 342 -0.24 21.79 -8.85
CA SER A 342 0.84 20.80 -8.90
C SER A 342 1.47 20.76 -10.29
N PHE A 343 2.58 20.04 -10.43
CA PHE A 343 3.13 19.70 -11.74
C PHE A 343 2.30 18.58 -12.39
N PRO A 344 2.23 18.51 -13.73
CA PRO A 344 1.55 17.42 -14.42
C PRO A 344 2.15 16.06 -14.01
N VAL A 345 1.32 15.20 -13.43
CA VAL A 345 1.69 13.82 -13.07
C VAL A 345 0.51 12.90 -13.33
N THR A 346 0.80 11.66 -13.76
CA THR A 346 -0.22 10.65 -14.03
C THR A 346 -0.74 10.09 -12.72
N TYR A 347 -1.94 10.51 -12.31
CA TYR A 347 -2.58 9.97 -11.11
C TYR A 347 -3.54 8.83 -11.44
N LYS A 348 -3.05 7.58 -11.44
CA LYS A 348 -3.91 6.39 -11.56
C LYS A 348 -4.94 6.30 -10.42
N ALA A 349 -4.59 6.83 -9.24
CA ALA A 349 -5.44 6.75 -8.06
C ALA A 349 -6.68 7.65 -8.11
N VAL A 350 -6.70 8.72 -8.92
CA VAL A 350 -7.75 9.76 -8.85
C VAL A 350 -9.06 9.33 -9.51
N SER A 351 -8.99 8.53 -10.58
CA SER A 351 -10.18 8.04 -11.31
C SER A 351 -11.11 7.17 -10.46
N GLY A 352 -10.56 6.45 -9.48
CA GLY A 352 -11.36 5.62 -8.57
C GLY A 352 -12.21 6.40 -7.56
N PHE A 353 -11.84 7.65 -7.22
CA PHE A 353 -12.54 8.44 -6.19
C PHE A 353 -13.63 9.36 -6.75
N GLU A 354 -14.07 9.16 -8.00
CA GLU A 354 -14.97 10.09 -8.70
C GLU A 354 -14.40 11.52 -8.75
N LEU A 355 -13.06 11.62 -8.85
CA LEU A 355 -12.33 12.87 -8.97
C LEU A 355 -11.77 13.01 -10.39
N GLU A 356 -11.80 14.23 -10.92
CA GLU A 356 -11.29 14.58 -12.24
C GLU A 356 -10.36 15.80 -12.12
N VAL A 357 -9.11 15.65 -12.58
CA VAL A 357 -8.19 16.79 -12.72
C VAL A 357 -8.44 17.42 -14.09
N VAL A 358 -9.06 18.61 -14.11
CA VAL A 358 -9.35 19.34 -15.35
C VAL A 358 -8.19 20.22 -15.80
N GLU A 359 -7.33 20.62 -14.86
CA GLU A 359 -6.21 21.53 -15.09
C GLU A 359 -5.13 21.31 -14.05
N PHE A 360 -3.86 21.38 -14.47
CA PHE A 360 -2.72 21.55 -13.56
C PHE A 360 -2.31 23.02 -13.55
N VAL A 361 -2.33 23.63 -12.38
CA VAL A 361 -1.97 25.04 -12.18
C VAL A 361 -0.50 25.12 -11.73
N PRO A 362 0.46 25.41 -12.64
CA PRO A 362 1.85 25.58 -12.26
C PRO A 362 2.03 26.83 -11.39
N PHE A 363 3.12 26.87 -10.63
CA PHE A 363 3.51 28.11 -10.00
C PHE A 363 4.16 29.03 -11.05
N SER A 364 3.61 30.23 -11.24
CA SER A 364 4.19 31.28 -12.10
C SER A 364 4.44 32.54 -11.29
N VAL A 365 5.65 33.11 -11.39
CA VAL A 365 5.97 34.40 -10.79
C VAL A 365 5.26 35.49 -11.60
N GLY A 366 4.29 36.20 -10.99
CA GLY A 366 3.66 37.39 -11.59
C GLY A 366 2.18 37.26 -11.96
N GLN A 367 1.29 36.94 -11.01
CA GLN A 367 -0.14 37.22 -11.13
C GLN A 367 -0.60 38.14 -9.99
N GLU A 368 -0.01 39.32 -9.94
CA GLU A 368 -0.56 40.50 -9.26
C GLU A 368 -0.37 41.67 -10.25
N GLU A 369 -1.44 42.00 -10.97
CA GLU A 369 -1.71 43.38 -11.42
C GLU A 369 -3.02 43.82 -10.76
#